data_AF-A0AAE8W4L6-F1
#
_entry.id   AF-A0AAE8W4L6-F1
#
_cell.length_a   1.000
_cell.length_b   1.000
_cell.length_c   1.000
_cell.angle_alpha   90.00
_cell.angle_beta   90.00
_cell.angle_gamma   90.00
#
_symmetry.space_group_name_H-M   'P 1'
#
loop_
_entity.id
_entity.type
_entity.pdbx_description
1 polymer ?
#
loop_
_entity_poly.entity_id
_entity_poly.type
_entity_poly.pdbx_seq_one_letter_code
_entity_poly.pdbx_strand_id
1 'polypeptide(L)' 'MALEMRDRCERCETEALSADAPARICSYECTFCVPCGDAMRDVCPNCGGELVARPRRRAAAA' A
#
# COMPACT_ATOMS: atom_id res chain seq x y z
N MET A 1 -8.71 11.98 -14.27
CA MET A 1 -9.15 10.76 -13.57
C MET A 1 -8.35 10.69 -12.28
N ALA A 2 -9.00 10.61 -11.12
CA ALA A 2 -8.34 10.68 -9.82
C ALA A 2 -7.78 9.29 -9.45
N LEU A 3 -6.60 9.27 -8.82
CA LEU A 3 -5.99 8.05 -8.28
C LEU A 3 -6.90 7.47 -7.19
N GLU A 4 -7.55 6.34 -7.45
CA GLU A 4 -8.39 5.67 -6.45
C GLU A 4 -7.49 4.89 -5.49
N MET A 5 -7.15 5.55 -4.39
CA MET A 5 -6.36 4.97 -3.32
C MET A 5 -7.12 3.80 -2.69
N ARG A 6 -6.63 2.56 -2.91
CA ARG A 6 -7.18 1.36 -2.24
C ARG A 6 -7.17 1.54 -0.72
N ASP A 7 -8.28 1.18 -0.11
CA ASP A 7 -8.55 1.28 1.33
C ASP A 7 -8.33 -0.05 2.05
N ARG A 8 -7.91 -1.10 1.35
CA ARG A 8 -7.68 -2.44 1.90
C ARG A 8 -6.45 -3.10 1.32
N CYS A 9 -5.87 -4.02 2.08
CA CYS A 9 -4.79 -4.88 1.63
C CYS A 9 -5.29 -5.91 0.59
N GLU A 10 -4.66 -5.98 -0.58
CA GLU A 10 -5.04 -6.95 -1.63
C GLU A 10 -4.68 -8.41 -1.32
N ARG A 11 -3.93 -8.67 -0.24
CA ARG A 11 -3.56 -10.03 0.18
C ARG A 11 -4.46 -10.60 1.27
N CYS A 12 -4.72 -9.82 2.32
CA CYS A 12 -5.52 -10.28 3.46
C CYS A 12 -6.94 -9.73 3.47
N GLU A 13 -7.21 -8.63 2.76
CA GLU A 13 -8.52 -7.93 2.69
C GLU A 13 -9.12 -7.49 4.04
N THR A 14 -8.43 -7.81 5.14
CA THR A 14 -8.87 -7.57 6.52
C THR A 14 -8.37 -6.22 7.03
N GLU A 15 -7.17 -5.82 6.60
CA GLU A 15 -6.53 -4.61 7.10
C GLU A 15 -7.00 -3.37 6.34
N ALA A 16 -7.53 -2.39 7.07
CA ALA A 16 -7.95 -1.11 6.51
C ALA A 16 -6.73 -0.19 6.30
N LEU A 17 -6.50 0.22 5.06
CA LEU A 17 -5.38 1.05 4.61
C LEU A 17 -5.87 2.47 4.31
N SER A 18 -6.25 3.18 5.37
CA SER A 18 -6.56 4.61 5.32
C SER A 18 -5.42 5.40 4.65
N ALA A 19 -5.69 6.59 4.13
CA ALA A 19 -4.70 7.37 3.39
C ALA A 19 -3.42 7.72 4.18
N ASP A 20 -3.52 7.69 5.52
CA ASP A 20 -2.43 7.98 6.46
C ASP A 20 -1.89 6.71 7.14
N ALA A 21 -2.51 5.56 6.90
CA ALA A 21 -2.12 4.29 7.50
C ALA A 21 -0.78 3.80 6.92
N PRO A 22 0.06 3.11 7.71
CA PRO A 22 1.25 2.47 7.20
C PRO A 22 0.85 1.33 6.24
N ALA A 23 1.19 1.52 4.97
CA ALA A 23 0.93 0.57 3.90
C ALA A 23 2.16 0.50 2.99
N ARG A 24 2.23 -0.57 2.19
CA ARG A 24 3.19 -0.77 1.12
C ARG A 24 2.48 -0.62 -0.22
N ILE A 25 3.13 -0.02 -1.21
CA ILE A 25 2.59 0.17 -2.56
C ILE A 25 3.64 -0.21 -3.62
N CYS A 26 3.23 -0.78 -4.75
CA CYS A 26 4.10 -0.95 -5.94
C CYS A 26 3.84 0.14 -6.99
N SER A 27 4.64 0.15 -8.08
CA SER A 27 4.47 1.08 -9.21
C SER A 27 3.15 0.95 -9.97
N TYR A 28 2.52 -0.23 -9.93
CA TYR A 28 1.18 -0.51 -10.44
C TYR A 28 0.09 -0.29 -9.39
N GLU A 29 0.44 0.41 -8.31
CA GLU A 29 -0.45 0.85 -7.26
C GLU A 29 -1.01 -0.28 -6.36
N CYS A 30 -0.55 -1.53 -6.52
CA CYS A 30 -0.90 -2.63 -5.62
C CYS A 30 -0.57 -2.29 -4.18
N THR A 31 -1.58 -2.32 -3.32
CA THR A 31 -1.48 -1.84 -1.95
C THR A 31 -1.60 -3.00 -0.96
N PHE A 32 -0.65 -3.10 -0.05
CA PHE A 32 -0.58 -4.17 0.97
C PHE A 32 -0.35 -3.56 2.35
N CYS A 33 -0.83 -4.22 3.40
CA CYS A 33 -0.45 -3.85 4.75
C CYS A 33 1.03 -4.20 5.01
N VAL A 34 1.66 -3.51 5.96
CA VAL A 34 3.06 -3.77 6.37
C VAL A 34 3.34 -5.26 6.63
N PRO A 35 2.55 -5.99 7.45
CA PRO A 35 2.85 -7.39 7.72
C PRO A 35 2.74 -8.28 6.46
N CYS A 36 1.85 -7.95 5.52
CA CYS A 36 1.78 -8.66 4.25
C CYS A 36 3.02 -8.38 3.40
N GLY A 37 3.45 -7.12 3.28
CA GLY A 37 4.66 -6.74 2.55
C GLY A 37 5.92 -7.39 3.13
N ASP A 38 6.07 -7.38 4.46
CA ASP A 38 7.21 -7.99 5.15
C ASP A 38 7.23 -9.51 4.96
N ALA A 39 6.07 -10.18 5.07
CA ALA A 39 5.95 -11.62 4.79
C ALA A 39 6.24 -11.97 3.32
N MET A 40 6.20 -10.99 2.42
CA MET A 40 6.49 -11.13 1.00
C MET A 40 7.88 -10.62 0.63
N ARG A 41 8.68 -10.22 1.63
CA ARG A 41 10.03 -9.66 1.45
C ARG A 41 10.02 -8.45 0.52
N ASP A 42 8.99 -7.61 0.66
CA ASP A 42 8.79 -6.41 -0.13
C ASP A 42 8.73 -6.67 -1.65
N VAL A 43 8.23 -7.85 -2.06
CA VAL A 43 7.96 -8.18 -3.46
C VAL A 43 6.46 -8.32 -3.69
N CYS A 44 5.92 -7.57 -4.65
CA CYS A 44 4.51 -7.62 -5.02
C CYS A 44 4.17 -8.97 -5.69
N PRO A 45 3.09 -9.66 -5.29
CA PRO A 45 2.78 -10.98 -5.83
C PRO A 45 2.08 -10.88 -7.19
N ASN A 46 1.48 -9.72 -7.47
CA ASN A 46 0.64 -9.46 -8.64
C ASN A 46 1.48 -8.96 -9.82
N CYS A 47 2.52 -8.14 -9.56
CA CYS A 47 3.37 -7.58 -10.60
C CYS A 47 4.84 -8.02 -10.53
N GLY A 48 5.30 -8.66 -9.43
CA GLY A 48 6.69 -9.04 -9.24
C GLY A 48 7.66 -7.87 -8.97
N GLY A 49 7.15 -6.63 -8.88
CA GLY A 49 7.94 -5.44 -8.57
C GLY A 49 8.18 -5.25 -7.06
N GLU A 50 8.99 -4.25 -6.72
CA GLU A 50 9.25 -3.88 -5.33
C GLU A 50 8.03 -3.22 -4.66
N LEU A 51 7.87 -3.51 -3.38
CA LEU A 51 6.91 -2.87 -2.49
C LEU A 51 7.63 -1.83 -1.64
N VAL A 52 7.30 -0.56 -1.86
CA VAL A 52 7.84 0.55 -1.09
C VAL A 52 6.79 1.10 -0.13
N ALA A 53 7.20 1.94 0.84
CA ALA A 53 6.23 2.60 1.71
C ALA A 53 5.26 3.47 0.90
N ARG A 54 3.95 3.27 1.11
CA ARG A 54 2.90 4.06 0.46
C ARG A 54 3.06 5.53 0.85
N PRO A 55 3.16 6.47 -0.12
CA PRO A 55 3.18 7.89 0.16
C PRO A 55 1.93 8.29 0.94
N ARG A 56 2.13 8.93 2.11
CA ARG A 56 1.03 9.47 2.90
C ARG A 56 0.62 10.81 2.32
N ARG A 57 -0.69 11.11 2.35
CA ARG A 57 -1.12 12.48 2.05
C ARG A 57 -0.45 13.40 3.06
N ARG A 58 0.19 14.46 2.58
CA ARG A 58 0.68 15.52 3.47
C ARG A 58 -0.55 16.01 4.24
N ALA A 59 -0.59 15.82 5.55
CA ALA A 59 -1.43 16.68 6.38
C ALA A 59 -1.03 18.10 6.00
N ALA A 60 -1.99 18.95 5.63
CA ALA A 60 -1.71 20.34 5.30
C ALA A 60 -0.77 20.88 6.39
N ALA A 61 0.44 21.27 5.99
CA ALA A 61 1.37 21.88 6.93
C ALA A 61 0.66 23.12 7.47
N ALA A 62 0.52 23.18 8.80
CA ALA A 62 -0.12 24.27 9.52
C ALA A 62 0.48 25.63 9.12
#